data_AF-A0A644ZFI6-F1
#
_entry.id   AF-A0A644ZFI6-F1
#
_cell.length_a   1.000
_cell.length_b   1.000
_cell.length_c   1.000
_cell.angle_alpha   90.00
_cell.angle_beta   90.00
_cell.angle_gamma   90.00
#
_symmetry.space_group_name_H-M   'P 1'
#
loop_
_entity.id
_entity.type
_entity.pdbx_description
1 polymer ?
#
loop_
_entity_poly.entity_id
_entity_poly.type
_entity_poly.pdbx_seq_one_letter_code
_entity_poly.pdbx_strand_id
1 'polypeptide(L)'
;MLGMMGFSPALTQAAYRVGDSCTNNLAPLSYYVPVMIGFYEQYKQDADQEVGIGTLISLQLPFSILYLILFTALLVFWFTMGWPLGPGADLHIPMP
;
A
#
# COMPACT_ATOMS: atom_id res chain seq x y z
N MET A 1 0.28 -20.46 7.04
CA MET A 1 1.75 -20.45 6.83
C MET A 1 2.45 -19.57 7.85
N LEU A 2 2.18 -18.26 7.94
CA LEU A 2 2.80 -17.39 8.97
C LEU A 2 2.49 -17.80 10.42
N GLY A 3 1.27 -18.28 10.70
CA GLY A 3 0.91 -18.80 12.03
C GLY A 3 1.70 -20.03 12.48
N MET A 4 2.22 -20.84 11.54
CA MET A 4 3.12 -21.97 11.88
C MET A 4 4.50 -21.49 12.32
N MET A 5 4.84 -20.23 12.04
CA MET A 5 6.05 -19.57 12.52
C MET A 5 5.80 -18.77 13.81
N GLY A 6 4.63 -18.94 14.44
CA GLY A 6 4.27 -18.29 15.70
C GLY A 6 3.74 -16.86 15.56
N PHE A 7 3.58 -16.33 14.35
CA PHE A 7 3.04 -14.98 14.13
C PHE A 7 1.52 -14.93 14.23
N SER A 8 1.01 -13.88 14.89
CA SER A 8 -0.43 -13.72 15.05
C SER A 8 -1.16 -13.45 13.73
N PRO A 9 -2.45 -13.82 13.63
CA PRO A 9 -3.29 -13.43 12.50
C PRO A 9 -3.37 -11.91 12.33
N ALA A 10 -3.34 -11.15 13.43
CA ALA A 10 -3.35 -9.70 13.42
C ALA A 10 -2.10 -9.13 12.73
N LEU A 11 -0.92 -9.66 13.03
CA LEU A 11 0.33 -9.26 12.37
C LEU A 11 0.32 -9.59 10.88
N THR A 12 -0.17 -10.78 10.53
CA THR A 12 -0.34 -11.18 9.13
C THR A 12 -1.30 -10.24 8.38
N GLN A 13 -2.41 -9.86 9.01
CA GLN A 13 -3.37 -8.94 8.44
C GLN A 13 -2.81 -7.52 8.29
N ALA A 14 -2.04 -7.04 9.27
CA ALA A 14 -1.37 -5.74 9.19
C ALA A 14 -0.39 -5.70 8.02
N ALA A 15 0.44 -6.73 7.84
CA ALA A 15 1.36 -6.85 6.72
C ALA A 15 0.62 -6.86 5.36
N TYR A 16 -0.48 -7.60 5.26
CA TYR A 16 -1.32 -7.61 4.07
C TYR A 16 -1.88 -6.21 3.74
N ARG A 17 -2.40 -5.49 4.75
CA ARG A 17 -2.96 -4.14 4.57
C ARG A 17 -1.93 -3.12 4.11
N VAL A 18 -0.70 -3.21 4.62
CA VAL A 18 0.41 -2.38 4.14
C VAL A 18 0.60 -2.60 2.63
N GLY A 19 0.80 -3.85 2.21
CA GLY A 19 1.05 -4.16 0.80
C GLY A 19 -0.11 -3.75 -0.13
N ASP A 20 -1.33 -4.13 0.22
CA ASP A 20 -2.54 -3.84 -0.57
C ASP A 20 -2.72 -2.33 -0.81
N SER A 21 -2.56 -1.53 0.27
CA SER A 21 -2.72 -0.08 0.19
C SER A 21 -1.69 0.62 -0.70
N CYS A 22 -0.48 0.08 -0.81
CA CYS A 22 0.60 0.73 -1.55
C CYS A 22 0.45 0.58 -3.07
N THR A 23 -0.19 -0.48 -3.56
CA THR A 23 -0.25 -0.79 -5.00
C THR A 23 -1.61 -0.56 -5.64
N ASN A 24 -2.67 -0.35 -4.84
CA ASN A 24 -4.04 -0.18 -5.34
C ASN A 24 -4.20 1.00 -6.31
N ASN A 25 -3.42 2.07 -6.15
CA ASN A 25 -3.44 3.24 -7.04
C ASN A 25 -2.88 2.91 -8.44
N LEU A 26 -1.94 1.96 -8.55
CA LEU A 26 -1.32 1.57 -9.81
C LEU A 26 -2.20 0.64 -10.67
N ALA A 27 -3.36 0.20 -10.16
CA ALA A 27 -4.22 -0.76 -10.84
C ALA A 27 -4.84 -0.13 -12.11
N PRO A 28 -4.47 -0.59 -13.33
CA PRO A 28 -4.94 0.01 -14.58
C PRO A 28 -6.43 -0.26 -14.85
N LEU A 29 -6.99 -1.27 -14.19
CA LEU A 29 -8.40 -1.68 -14.31
C LEU A 29 -9.28 -1.06 -13.22
N SER A 30 -8.76 -0.12 -12.43
CA SER A 30 -9.56 0.59 -11.43
C SER A 30 -10.64 1.42 -12.12
N TYR A 31 -11.86 1.37 -11.60
CA TYR A 31 -13.00 2.14 -12.13
C TYR A 31 -12.80 3.66 -12.04
N TYR A 32 -11.81 4.11 -11.25
CA TYR A 32 -11.44 5.53 -11.14
C TYR A 32 -10.55 6.02 -12.30
N VAL A 33 -9.95 5.13 -13.08
CA VAL A 33 -8.98 5.50 -14.12
C VAL A 33 -9.56 6.52 -15.13
N PRO A 34 -10.77 6.36 -15.69
CA PRO A 34 -11.32 7.34 -16.64
C PRO A 34 -11.53 8.72 -16.01
N VAL A 35 -11.97 8.77 -14.75
CA VAL A 35 -12.19 10.02 -14.00
C VAL A 35 -10.85 10.73 -13.75
N MET A 36 -9.82 9.97 -13.36
CA MET A 36 -8.48 10.51 -13.17
C MET A 36 -7.90 11.04 -14.48
N ILE A 37 -8.03 10.32 -15.60
CA ILE A 37 -7.60 10.81 -16.92
C ILE A 37 -8.29 12.15 -17.23
N GLY A 38 -9.61 12.25 -17.01
CA GLY A 38 -10.36 13.48 -17.24
C GLY A 38 -9.83 14.66 -16.41
N PHE A 39 -9.50 14.44 -15.13
CA PHE A 39 -8.88 15.48 -14.30
C PHE A 39 -7.47 15.85 -14.78
N TYR A 40 -6.63 14.87 -15.10
CA TYR A 40 -5.30 15.15 -15.61
C TYR A 40 -5.34 15.90 -16.93
N GLU A 41 -6.25 15.56 -17.84
CA GLU A 41 -6.45 16.26 -19.11
C GLU A 41 -6.98 17.68 -18.88
N GLN A 42 -7.86 17.89 -17.91
CA GLN A 42 -8.39 19.22 -17.58
C GLN A 42 -7.32 20.17 -17.00
N TYR A 43 -6.38 19.65 -16.21
CA TYR A 43 -5.37 20.44 -15.51
C TYR A 43 -3.96 20.35 -16.12
N LYS A 44 -3.81 19.71 -17.29
CA LYS A 44 -2.49 19.62 -17.95
C LYS A 44 -1.98 21.00 -18.32
N GLN A 45 -0.70 21.25 -18.06
CA GLN A 45 -0.04 22.52 -18.38
C GLN A 45 0.44 22.57 -19.83
N ASP A 46 0.83 21.41 -20.37
CA ASP A 46 1.26 21.24 -21.75
C ASP A 46 0.09 20.72 -22.59
N ALA A 47 -0.31 21.50 -23.58
CA ALA A 47 -1.43 21.17 -24.47
C ALA A 47 -1.11 19.96 -25.37
N ASP A 48 0.17 19.77 -25.71
CA ASP A 48 0.64 18.72 -26.61
C ASP A 48 0.93 17.40 -25.87
N GLN A 49 0.85 17.39 -24.54
CA GLN A 49 1.03 16.18 -23.74
C GLN A 49 -0.20 15.28 -23.83
N GLU A 50 0.01 14.04 -24.29
CA GLU A 50 -0.99 12.98 -24.26
C GLU A 50 -1.15 12.41 -22.84
N VAL A 51 -2.36 12.48 -22.30
CA VAL A 51 -2.70 11.87 -21.00
C VAL A 51 -3.34 10.50 -21.25
N GLY A 52 -2.64 9.45 -20.83
CA GLY A 52 -3.15 8.08 -20.88
C GLY A 52 -2.98 7.34 -19.56
N ILE A 53 -3.35 6.05 -19.56
CA ILE A 53 -3.18 5.16 -18.40
C ILE A 53 -1.71 5.08 -18.00
N GLY A 54 -0.78 5.04 -18.98
CA GLY A 54 0.66 5.05 -18.73
C GLY A 54 1.10 6.32 -17.99
N THR A 55 0.63 7.49 -18.43
CA THR A 55 0.90 8.78 -17.78
C THR A 55 0.48 8.75 -16.32
N LEU A 56 -0.73 8.27 -16.02
CA LEU A 56 -1.23 8.14 -14.65
C LEU A 56 -0.37 7.22 -13.78
N ILE A 57 -0.05 6.02 -14.27
CA ILE A 57 0.73 5.03 -13.52
C ILE A 57 2.14 5.57 -13.28
N SER A 58 2.80 6.14 -14.29
CA SER A 58 4.14 6.70 -14.18
C SER A 58 4.22 7.84 -13.15
N LEU A 59 3.20 8.71 -13.10
CA LEU A 59 3.12 9.78 -12.11
C LEU A 59 2.94 9.26 -10.68
N GLN A 60 2.18 8.17 -10.51
CA GLN A 60 1.88 7.60 -9.20
C GLN A 60 2.94 6.62 -8.69
N LEU A 61 3.73 6.03 -9.59
CA LEU A 61 4.77 5.05 -9.28
C LEU A 61 5.77 5.52 -8.19
N PRO A 62 6.39 6.71 -8.27
CA PRO A 62 7.32 7.15 -7.23
C PRO A 62 6.66 7.27 -5.85
N PHE A 63 5.39 7.71 -5.80
CA PHE A 63 4.64 7.79 -4.55
C PHE A 63 4.33 6.40 -3.99
N SER A 64 3.92 5.45 -4.83
CA SER A 64 3.67 4.06 -4.43
C SER A 64 4.92 3.41 -3.83
N ILE A 65 6.09 3.61 -4.46
CA ILE A 65 7.37 3.09 -3.95
C ILE A 65 7.73 3.71 -2.59
N LEU A 66 7.65 5.04 -2.48
CA LEU A 66 7.92 5.73 -1.21
C LEU A 66 6.98 5.27 -0.10
N TYR A 67 5.69 5.12 -0.40
CA TYR A 67 4.69 4.68 0.55
C TYR A 67 4.96 3.24 1.03
N LEU A 68 5.31 2.35 0.11
CA LEU A 68 5.70 0.97 0.42
C LEU A 68 6.91 0.92 1.36
N ILE A 69 7.94 1.70 1.08
CA ILE A 69 9.15 1.77 1.92
C ILE A 69 8.80 2.28 3.31
N LEU A 70 8.08 3.40 3.41
CA LEU A 70 7.75 4.03 4.68
C LEU A 70 6.84 3.14 5.55
N PHE A 71 5.81 2.53 4.97
CA PHE A 71 4.89 1.67 5.72
C PHE A 71 5.54 0.34 6.11
N THR A 72 6.39 -0.22 5.24
CA THR A 72 7.17 -1.41 5.60
C THR A 72 8.13 -1.08 6.74
N ALA A 73 8.84 0.04 6.67
CA ALA A 73 9.73 0.49 7.73
C ALA A 73 8.98 0.71 9.06
N LEU A 74 7.79 1.31 9.01
CA LEU A 74 6.92 1.47 10.18
C LEU A 74 6.50 0.11 10.76
N LEU A 75 6.09 -0.85 9.93
CA LEU A 75 5.69 -2.18 10.36
C LEU A 75 6.86 -2.94 11.02
N VAL A 76 8.05 -2.86 10.41
CA VAL A 76 9.28 -3.45 10.95
C VAL A 76 9.62 -2.80 12.28
N PHE A 77 9.58 -1.47 12.37
CA PHE A 77 9.82 -0.74 13.61
C PHE A 77 8.85 -1.20 14.72
N TRP A 78 7.56 -1.26 14.42
CA TRP A 78 6.53 -1.71 15.36
C TRP A 78 6.76 -3.15 15.84
N PHE A 79 7.10 -4.04 14.90
CA PHE A 79 7.42 -5.43 15.19
C PHE A 79 8.64 -5.54 16.11
N THR A 80 9.71 -4.77 15.86
CA THR A 80 10.93 -4.78 16.70
C THR A 80 10.70 -4.20 18.09
N MET A 81 9.78 -3.26 18.26
CA MET A 81 9.41 -2.71 19.57
C MET A 81 8.54 -3.67 20.39
N GLY A 82 8.04 -4.75 19.78
CA GLY A 82 7.21 -5.73 20.48
C GLY A 82 5.83 -5.20 20.88
N TRP A 83 5.40 -4.06 20.33
CA TRP A 83 4.14 -3.44 20.71
C TRP A 83 2.94 -4.20 20.16
N PRO A 84 1.86 -4.35 20.94
CA PRO A 84 0.62 -4.93 20.42
C PRO A 84 0.11 -4.05 19.28
N LEU A 85 -0.47 -4.68 18.26
CA LEU A 85 -1.04 -3.98 17.11
C LEU A 85 -2.37 -3.30 17.45
N GLY A 86 -2.93 -3.64 18.60
CA GLY A 86 -4.18 -3.14 19.14
C GLY A 86 -4.59 -3.90 20.40
N PRO A 87 -5.74 -3.56 21.01
CA PRO A 87 -6.24 -4.26 22.19
C PRO A 87 -6.44 -5.75 21.91
N GLY A 88 -5.75 -6.61 22.66
CA GLY A 88 -5.81 -8.08 22.47
C GLY A 88 -5.18 -8.58 21.16
N ALA A 89 -4.40 -7.75 20.46
CA ALA A 89 -3.74 -8.09 19.20
C ALA A 89 -2.23 -8.18 19.38
N ASP A 90 -1.80 -9.19 20.14
CA ASP A 90 -0.37 -9.49 20.34
C ASP A 90 0.29 -9.93 19.02
N LEU A 91 1.60 -9.74 18.94
CA LEU A 91 2.38 -10.06 17.73
C LEU A 91 2.58 -11.56 17.52
N HIS A 92 2.55 -12.34 18.61
CA HIS A 92 2.78 -13.77 18.60
C HIS A 92 1.55 -14.53 19.10
N ILE A 93 1.37 -15.73 18.58
CA ILE A 93 0.35 -16.66 19.08
C ILE A 93 0.92 -17.32 20.35
N PRO A 94 0.14 -17.47 21.44
CA PRO A 94 0.56 -18.32 22.55
C PRO A 94 0.78 -19.75 22.01
N MET A 95 2.03 -20.19 22.00
CA MET A 95 2.36 -21.57 21.62
C MET A 95 1.89 -22.52 22.73
N PRO A 96 1.29 -23.67 22.39
CA PRO A 96 0.99 -24.72 23.36
C PRO A 96 2.26 -25.32 23.97
#